data_AF-A0A1Q3FJC4-F1
#
_entry.id   AF-A0A1Q3FJC4-F1
#
_cell.length_a   1.000
_cell.length_b   1.000
_cell.length_c   1.000
_cell.angle_alpha   90.00
_cell.angle_beta   90.00
_cell.angle_gamma   90.00
#
_symmetry.space_group_name_H-M   'P 1'
#
loop_
_entity.id
_entity.type
_entity.pdbx_description
1 polymer ?
#
loop_
_entity_poly.entity_id
_entity_poly.type
_entity_poly.pdbx_seq_one_letter_code
_entity_poly.pdbx_strand_id
1 'polypeptide(L)'
;TTASWRRRQAASSSSSSRPTSVRDVSQQSIFGPISCCQFFSTTSTMEDVTNIHYGPLPADSPYVKPFRFYYTQNGKEKNWDLLKVHDSVSIVIFNVTRQKLIFVKQFRPAVYHGLVSAEAGADGRSIDMVKFPPSLAVTLELCAGIVDKPIPWVDIAREEVLEECGYDVPSERIEEIMSYRSGVGTSGSLQTLFYVEVKDEDKVPAAGGGVDDELIEVVEYSLEEARKLTAKGNVLTSPPSFLFGVLWFLTNRAPAAKA
;
A
#
# COMPACT_ATOMS: atom_id res chain seq x y z
N THR A 1 -22.29 -26.61 15.53
CA THR A 1 -21.03 -27.35 15.43
C THR A 1 -19.88 -26.42 15.79
N THR A 2 -19.35 -26.53 17.00
CA THR A 2 -18.33 -25.60 17.55
C THR A 2 -16.94 -26.21 17.47
N ALA A 3 -16.09 -25.72 16.57
CA ALA A 3 -14.71 -26.18 16.42
C ALA A 3 -13.77 -25.44 17.40
N SER A 4 -13.27 -26.15 18.42
CA SER A 4 -12.27 -25.62 19.36
C SER A 4 -10.86 -26.06 18.97
N TRP A 5 -9.97 -25.09 18.74
CA TRP A 5 -8.58 -25.36 18.37
C TRP A 5 -7.68 -25.39 19.60
N ARG A 6 -7.20 -26.59 19.99
CA ARG A 6 -6.14 -26.75 21.00
C ARG A 6 -4.77 -26.89 20.31
N ARG A 7 -3.79 -26.08 20.71
CA ARG A 7 -2.38 -26.31 20.38
C ARG A 7 -1.84 -27.55 21.14
N ARG A 8 -0.81 -28.19 20.57
CA ARG A 8 0.14 -29.06 21.29
C ARG A 8 1.55 -28.55 21.04
N GLN A 9 2.46 -28.78 21.99
CA GLN A 9 3.91 -28.55 21.86
C GLN A 9 4.65 -29.89 21.88
N ALA A 10 5.84 -29.93 21.28
CA ALA A 10 6.90 -30.89 21.56
C ALA A 10 8.26 -30.29 21.17
N ALA A 11 9.33 -30.67 21.87
CA ALA A 11 10.74 -30.48 21.48
C ALA A 11 11.33 -31.85 21.07
N SER A 12 12.62 -32.10 20.74
CA SER A 12 13.87 -31.31 20.70
C SER A 12 14.79 -31.98 19.63
N SER A 13 16.11 -31.78 19.42
CA SER A 13 17.22 -30.94 19.96
C SER A 13 18.45 -31.11 19.03
N SER A 14 19.54 -30.33 19.26
CA SER A 14 20.97 -30.68 18.96
C SER A 14 21.43 -30.87 17.49
N SER A 15 22.68 -30.59 17.08
CA SER A 15 23.84 -29.93 17.73
C SER A 15 25.02 -29.71 16.76
N SER A 16 25.73 -28.56 16.90
CA SER A 16 27.17 -28.35 16.53
C SER A 16 27.57 -28.48 15.03
N SER A 17 28.71 -27.97 14.54
CA SER A 17 29.90 -27.35 15.16
C SER A 17 30.55 -26.27 14.25
N ARG A 18 31.45 -25.44 14.79
CA ARG A 18 32.41 -24.60 14.03
C ARG A 18 33.77 -25.30 13.91
N PRO A 19 34.60 -24.92 12.92
CA PRO A 19 35.86 -24.23 13.28
C PRO A 19 36.14 -22.97 12.42
N THR A 20 37.24 -22.27 12.70
CA THR A 20 37.61 -20.98 12.09
C THR A 20 39.11 -20.85 11.83
N SER A 21 39.48 -20.14 10.76
CA SER A 21 40.81 -19.51 10.47
C SER A 21 42.04 -20.46 10.36
N VAL A 22 43.24 -20.07 9.89
CA VAL A 22 43.81 -18.78 9.44
C VAL A 22 44.61 -18.96 8.13
N ARG A 23 44.58 -17.98 7.22
CA ARG A 23 45.56 -17.66 6.14
C ARG A 23 45.36 -16.18 5.75
N ASP A 24 46.33 -15.39 5.28
CA ASP A 24 47.80 -15.49 5.28
C ASP A 24 48.38 -14.05 5.32
N VAL A 25 49.70 -13.86 5.45
CA VAL A 25 50.33 -12.52 5.51
C VAL A 25 51.07 -12.17 4.22
N SER A 26 50.70 -11.06 3.55
CA SER A 26 51.61 -10.41 2.59
C SER A 26 51.29 -8.94 2.25
N GLN A 27 52.38 -8.17 2.19
CA GLN A 27 52.67 -7.00 1.33
C GLN A 27 51.85 -5.70 1.45
N GLN A 28 52.58 -4.64 1.82
CA GLN A 28 52.28 -3.25 1.49
C GLN A 28 52.55 -2.99 0.00
N SER A 29 51.81 -2.09 -0.64
CA SER A 29 52.34 -1.24 -1.71
C SER A 29 51.65 0.13 -1.70
N ILE A 30 52.32 1.15 -2.24
CA ILE A 30 51.92 2.56 -2.13
C ILE A 30 51.51 3.07 -3.51
N PHE A 31 50.20 3.27 -3.74
CA PHE A 31 49.68 4.22 -4.71
C PHE A 31 48.28 4.68 -4.28
N GLY A 32 48.11 5.98 -4.08
CA GLY A 32 46.81 6.58 -3.84
C GLY A 32 46.27 7.23 -5.11
N PRO A 33 45.03 6.93 -5.53
CA PRO A 33 44.24 7.85 -6.33
C PRO A 33 43.47 8.82 -5.40
N ILE A 34 43.17 10.02 -5.91
CA ILE A 34 42.22 10.93 -5.25
C ILE A 34 40.88 10.20 -5.16
N SER A 35 40.34 10.06 -3.95
CA SER A 35 38.98 9.55 -3.78
C SER A 35 38.01 10.57 -4.36
N CYS A 36 37.56 10.31 -5.59
CA CYS A 36 36.32 10.89 -6.08
C CYS A 36 35.25 10.50 -5.06
N CYS A 37 34.78 11.49 -4.29
CA CYS A 37 33.65 11.29 -3.40
C CYS A 37 32.46 10.94 -4.28
N GLN A 38 32.22 9.64 -4.45
CA GLN A 38 30.96 9.14 -4.94
C GLN A 38 29.91 9.73 -4.00
N PHE A 39 29.14 10.69 -4.51
CA PHE A 39 27.84 10.99 -3.97
C PHE A 39 27.03 9.72 -4.16
N PHE A 40 27.08 8.85 -3.14
CA PHE A 40 26.05 7.87 -2.87
C PHE A 40 24.79 8.69 -2.58
N SER A 41 24.11 9.08 -3.66
CA SER A 41 22.69 9.38 -3.60
C SER A 41 22.05 8.12 -3.06
N THR A 42 21.70 8.14 -1.77
CA THR A 42 20.89 7.12 -1.13
C THR A 42 19.48 7.30 -1.67
N THR A 43 19.28 6.88 -2.93
CA THR A 43 17.96 6.75 -3.55
C THR A 43 17.19 5.77 -2.69
N SER A 44 16.28 6.28 -1.86
CA SER A 44 15.47 5.46 -0.97
C SER A 44 14.64 4.51 -1.84
N THR A 45 14.91 3.21 -1.74
CA THR A 45 14.16 2.18 -2.45
C THR A 45 13.02 1.72 -1.56
N MET A 46 11.81 1.64 -2.11
CA MET A 46 10.57 1.27 -1.39
C MET A 46 10.69 -0.08 -0.65
N GLU A 47 11.60 -0.93 -1.09
CA GLU A 47 11.88 -2.26 -0.54
C GLU A 47 12.89 -2.29 0.63
N ASP A 48 13.57 -1.17 0.98
CA ASP A 48 14.57 -1.11 2.08
C ASP A 48 13.92 -1.03 3.48
N VAL A 49 12.95 -1.91 3.73
CA VAL A 49 12.22 -1.98 4.99
C VAL A 49 12.97 -2.88 5.96
N THR A 50 13.61 -2.27 6.95
CA THR A 50 14.42 -2.95 7.97
C THR A 50 13.89 -2.70 9.39
N ASN A 51 14.46 -3.38 10.39
CA ASN A 51 14.13 -3.21 11.82
C ASN A 51 12.63 -3.39 12.16
N ILE A 52 11.93 -4.25 11.43
CA ILE A 52 10.49 -4.50 11.60
C ILE A 52 10.21 -5.08 13.00
N HIS A 53 9.28 -4.46 13.72
CA HIS A 53 8.81 -4.90 15.03
C HIS A 53 7.40 -4.38 15.31
N TYR A 54 6.73 -4.97 16.30
CA TYR A 54 5.41 -4.57 16.78
C TYR A 54 5.53 -3.84 18.12
N GLY A 55 4.62 -2.89 18.35
CA GLY A 55 4.48 -2.15 19.59
C GLY A 55 3.02 -1.92 19.96
N PRO A 56 2.71 -1.42 21.17
CA PRO A 56 1.36 -1.02 21.53
C PRO A 56 0.92 0.19 20.68
N LEU A 57 -0.33 0.19 20.23
CA LEU A 57 -0.93 1.35 19.58
C LEU A 57 -1.06 2.51 20.58
N PRO A 58 -0.57 3.74 20.26
CA PRO A 58 -0.75 4.91 21.12
C PRO A 58 -2.24 5.24 21.32
N ALA A 59 -2.63 5.59 22.54
CA ALA A 59 -4.02 5.89 22.91
C ALA A 59 -4.58 7.15 22.22
N ASP A 60 -3.68 8.01 21.76
CA ASP A 60 -3.89 9.29 21.10
C ASP A 60 -3.68 9.24 19.57
N SER A 61 -3.43 8.05 18.99
CA SER A 61 -3.18 7.85 17.55
C SER A 61 -4.13 8.67 16.67
N PRO A 62 -3.64 9.53 15.76
CA PRO A 62 -4.50 10.34 14.91
C PRO A 62 -5.32 9.48 13.93
N TYR A 63 -4.75 8.38 13.45
CA TYR A 63 -5.28 7.56 12.35
C TYR A 63 -6.19 6.40 12.76
N VAL A 64 -5.94 5.75 13.91
CA VAL A 64 -6.64 4.50 14.30
C VAL A 64 -6.99 4.51 15.78
N LYS A 65 -8.30 4.45 16.10
CA LYS A 65 -8.82 4.48 17.47
C LYS A 65 -9.67 3.24 17.75
N PRO A 66 -9.15 2.21 18.45
CA PRO A 66 -9.88 0.98 18.73
C PRO A 66 -10.94 1.18 19.82
N PHE A 67 -12.11 0.56 19.67
CA PHE A 67 -13.20 0.62 20.63
C PHE A 67 -14.07 -0.64 20.57
N ARG A 68 -14.71 -0.99 21.70
CA ARG A 68 -15.75 -2.03 21.73
C ARG A 68 -17.12 -1.37 21.64
N PHE A 69 -17.86 -1.69 20.60
CA PHE A 69 -19.23 -1.24 20.38
C PHE A 69 -20.22 -2.22 21.02
N TYR A 70 -21.04 -1.75 21.96
CA TYR A 70 -22.05 -2.54 22.65
C TYR A 70 -23.45 -2.20 22.11
N TYR A 71 -24.28 -3.21 21.85
CA TYR A 71 -25.63 -3.02 21.32
C TYR A 71 -26.56 -4.17 21.69
N THR A 72 -27.86 -3.91 21.75
CA THR A 72 -28.89 -4.94 21.97
C THR A 72 -29.66 -5.17 20.69
N GLN A 73 -29.77 -6.43 20.25
CA GLN A 73 -30.56 -6.81 19.08
C GLN A 73 -31.52 -7.94 19.46
N ASN A 74 -32.82 -7.72 19.24
CA ASN A 74 -33.90 -8.65 19.58
C ASN A 74 -33.85 -9.12 21.05
N GLY A 75 -33.64 -8.18 21.97
CA GLY A 75 -33.53 -8.46 23.42
C GLY A 75 -32.21 -9.12 23.86
N LYS A 76 -31.30 -9.46 22.93
CA LYS A 76 -29.99 -10.03 23.26
C LYS A 76 -28.89 -8.97 23.16
N GLU A 77 -28.17 -8.78 24.26
CA GLU A 77 -26.94 -8.00 24.30
C GLU A 77 -25.85 -8.63 23.41
N LYS A 78 -25.11 -7.76 22.73
CA LYS A 78 -24.01 -8.07 21.84
C LYS A 78 -22.92 -7.02 21.97
N ASN A 79 -21.72 -7.38 21.54
CA ASN A 79 -20.64 -6.43 21.34
C ASN A 79 -19.82 -6.81 20.10
N TRP A 80 -19.03 -5.86 19.61
CA TRP A 80 -18.07 -6.05 18.53
C TRP A 80 -16.86 -5.14 18.74
N ASP A 81 -15.67 -5.61 18.40
CA ASP A 81 -14.45 -4.81 18.46
C ASP A 81 -14.23 -4.12 17.11
N LEU A 82 -14.08 -2.80 17.13
CA LEU A 82 -14.03 -1.94 15.94
C LEU A 82 -12.85 -0.96 16.02
N LEU A 83 -12.47 -0.43 14.86
CA LEU A 83 -11.45 0.57 14.65
C LEU A 83 -12.09 1.81 14.03
N LYS A 84 -12.11 2.94 14.75
CA LYS A 84 -12.41 4.21 14.10
C LYS A 84 -11.17 4.68 13.35
N VAL A 85 -11.31 4.81 12.04
CA VAL A 85 -10.32 5.38 11.11
C VAL A 85 -10.97 6.53 10.34
N HIS A 86 -10.21 7.21 9.49
CA HIS A 86 -10.76 8.23 8.59
C HIS A 86 -11.62 7.61 7.48
N ASP A 87 -12.57 8.39 6.96
CA ASP A 87 -13.14 8.15 5.64
C ASP A 87 -12.10 8.56 4.57
N SER A 88 -12.26 8.16 3.31
CA SER A 88 -11.22 8.31 2.28
C SER A 88 -11.76 8.60 0.87
N VAL A 89 -10.87 9.08 0.00
CA VAL A 89 -11.09 9.17 -1.44
C VAL A 89 -10.34 8.05 -2.17
N SER A 90 -10.60 7.91 -3.47
CA SER A 90 -9.88 7.03 -4.39
C SER A 90 -10.17 7.48 -5.82
N ILE A 91 -9.17 7.57 -6.68
CA ILE A 91 -9.28 8.19 -8.00
C ILE A 91 -8.80 7.23 -9.09
N VAL A 92 -9.69 6.96 -10.06
CA VAL A 92 -9.29 6.38 -11.35
C VAL A 92 -8.80 7.52 -12.24
N ILE A 93 -7.50 7.53 -12.52
CA ILE A 93 -6.84 8.49 -13.40
C ILE A 93 -6.60 7.82 -14.75
N PHE A 94 -7.13 8.39 -15.84
CA PHE A 94 -6.88 7.91 -17.21
C PHE A 94 -6.18 8.99 -18.04
N ASN A 95 -4.94 8.74 -18.44
CA ASN A 95 -4.21 9.59 -19.37
C ASN A 95 -4.71 9.34 -20.79
N VAL A 96 -5.44 10.31 -21.36
CA VAL A 96 -6.04 10.18 -22.69
C VAL A 96 -5.04 10.39 -23.82
N THR A 97 -3.95 11.14 -23.60
CA THR A 97 -2.89 11.37 -24.61
C THR A 97 -2.17 10.05 -24.95
N ARG A 98 -1.87 9.22 -23.95
CA ARG A 98 -1.14 7.95 -24.09
C ARG A 98 -2.00 6.69 -23.91
N GLN A 99 -3.30 6.86 -23.63
CA GLN A 99 -4.28 5.77 -23.43
C GLN A 99 -3.85 4.80 -22.31
N LYS A 100 -3.37 5.37 -21.20
CA LYS A 100 -2.83 4.66 -20.03
C LYS A 100 -3.67 4.98 -18.79
N LEU A 101 -4.03 3.96 -18.02
CA LEU A 101 -4.45 4.13 -16.62
C LEU A 101 -3.21 4.44 -15.77
N ILE A 102 -3.31 5.45 -14.92
CA ILE A 102 -2.27 5.80 -13.96
C ILE A 102 -2.65 5.17 -12.62
N PHE A 103 -1.71 4.42 -12.05
CA PHE A 103 -1.80 3.78 -10.75
C PHE A 103 -0.58 4.15 -9.90
N VAL A 104 -0.63 3.81 -8.63
CA VAL A 104 0.50 3.98 -7.70
C VAL A 104 0.95 2.64 -7.13
N LYS A 105 2.24 2.54 -6.77
CA LYS A 105 2.71 1.51 -5.83
C LYS A 105 3.24 2.15 -4.56
N GLN A 106 3.03 1.46 -3.44
CA GLN A 106 3.56 1.82 -2.12
C GLN A 106 3.74 0.55 -1.28
N PHE A 107 4.70 0.51 -0.35
CA PHE A 107 4.78 -0.54 0.66
C PHE A 107 3.67 -0.35 1.70
N ARG A 108 2.80 -1.35 1.90
CA ARG A 108 1.71 -1.29 2.90
C ARG A 108 1.99 -2.23 4.08
N PRO A 109 2.42 -1.72 5.26
CA PRO A 109 2.77 -2.54 6.43
C PRO A 109 1.67 -3.51 6.89
N ALA A 110 0.40 -3.14 6.72
CA ALA A 110 -0.75 -4.00 7.05
C ALA A 110 -0.85 -5.24 6.16
N VAL A 111 -0.52 -5.11 4.86
CA VAL A 111 -0.43 -6.25 3.92
C VAL A 111 0.75 -7.13 4.29
N TYR A 112 1.91 -6.53 4.60
CA TYR A 112 3.09 -7.29 5.06
C TYR A 112 2.77 -8.10 6.31
N HIS A 113 2.18 -7.49 7.35
CA HIS A 113 1.71 -8.19 8.54
C HIS A 113 0.76 -9.34 8.19
N GLY A 114 -0.21 -9.14 7.29
CA GLY A 114 -1.10 -10.20 6.82
C GLY A 114 -0.35 -11.44 6.32
N LEU A 115 0.69 -11.23 5.48
CA LEU A 115 1.53 -12.29 4.92
C LEU A 115 2.39 -13.01 5.97
N VAL A 116 3.00 -12.26 6.91
CA VAL A 116 4.00 -12.80 7.85
C VAL A 116 3.45 -13.16 9.24
N SER A 117 2.20 -12.84 9.54
CA SER A 117 1.58 -12.95 10.88
C SER A 117 1.71 -14.32 11.57
N ALA A 118 1.80 -15.42 10.80
CA ALA A 118 1.99 -16.77 11.34
C ALA A 118 3.41 -17.05 11.84
N GLU A 119 4.41 -16.30 11.38
CA GLU A 119 5.84 -16.54 11.60
C GLU A 119 6.57 -15.37 12.28
N ALA A 120 5.97 -14.17 12.29
CA ALA A 120 6.58 -12.93 12.80
C ALA A 120 6.97 -12.92 14.30
N GLY A 121 6.45 -13.87 15.09
CA GLY A 121 6.53 -13.84 16.54
C GLY A 121 5.53 -12.85 17.16
N ALA A 122 5.61 -12.68 18.49
CA ALA A 122 4.72 -11.77 19.22
C ALA A 122 5.12 -10.29 19.10
N ASP A 123 6.37 -10.02 18.71
CA ASP A 123 7.01 -8.71 18.68
C ASP A 123 7.43 -8.27 17.26
N GLY A 124 7.10 -9.06 16.23
CA GLY A 124 7.46 -8.81 14.83
C GLY A 124 8.95 -9.05 14.50
N ARG A 125 9.81 -9.34 15.47
CA ARG A 125 11.27 -9.40 15.28
C ARG A 125 11.77 -10.73 14.72
N SER A 126 10.89 -11.72 14.59
CA SER A 126 11.24 -13.08 14.14
C SER A 126 10.99 -13.32 12.65
N ILE A 127 10.65 -12.28 11.88
CA ILE A 127 10.34 -12.39 10.45
C ILE A 127 11.60 -12.75 9.65
N ASP A 128 11.55 -13.88 8.93
CA ASP A 128 12.55 -14.22 7.91
C ASP A 128 12.33 -13.33 6.67
N MET A 129 13.06 -12.21 6.61
CA MET A 129 12.99 -11.26 5.50
C MET A 129 13.64 -11.77 4.20
N VAL A 130 14.32 -12.92 4.21
CA VAL A 130 14.81 -13.59 2.99
C VAL A 130 13.70 -14.44 2.37
N LYS A 131 12.92 -15.12 3.21
CA LYS A 131 11.70 -15.85 2.82
C LYS A 131 10.53 -14.91 2.49
N PHE A 132 10.43 -13.79 3.19
CA PHE A 132 9.39 -12.77 3.02
C PHE A 132 10.01 -11.39 2.75
N PRO A 133 10.61 -11.14 1.58
CA PRO A 133 11.15 -9.82 1.26
C PRO A 133 10.05 -8.74 1.28
N PRO A 134 10.35 -7.48 1.70
CA PRO A 134 9.35 -6.41 1.80
C PRO A 134 8.58 -6.12 0.51
N SER A 135 9.19 -6.39 -0.66
CA SER A 135 8.55 -6.31 -1.98
C SER A 135 7.27 -7.15 -2.11
N LEU A 136 7.08 -8.19 -1.30
CA LEU A 136 5.82 -8.96 -1.26
C LEU A 136 4.61 -8.14 -0.74
N ALA A 137 4.84 -6.99 -0.11
CA ALA A 137 3.79 -6.08 0.36
C ALA A 137 3.89 -4.68 -0.26
N VAL A 138 4.63 -4.54 -1.36
CA VAL A 138 4.41 -3.45 -2.31
C VAL A 138 3.07 -3.74 -3.01
N THR A 139 2.12 -2.84 -2.84
CA THR A 139 0.78 -2.92 -3.41
C THR A 139 0.71 -2.18 -4.74
N LEU A 140 -0.23 -2.57 -5.62
CA LEU A 140 -0.64 -1.76 -6.76
C LEU A 140 -2.02 -1.18 -6.46
N GLU A 141 -2.15 0.15 -6.45
CA GLU A 141 -3.33 0.84 -5.92
C GLU A 141 -3.79 1.99 -6.83
N LEU A 142 -4.98 2.53 -6.54
CA LEU A 142 -5.42 3.81 -7.08
C LEU A 142 -4.77 4.91 -6.25
N CYS A 143 -4.63 6.09 -6.84
CA CYS A 143 -4.41 7.32 -6.09
C CYS A 143 -5.54 7.50 -5.05
N ALA A 144 -5.23 7.74 -3.76
CA ALA A 144 -6.20 7.61 -2.67
C ALA A 144 -5.80 8.26 -1.31
N GLY A 145 -6.33 9.45 -1.05
CA GLY A 145 -6.19 10.19 0.22
C GLY A 145 -7.15 9.83 1.36
N ILE A 146 -6.83 10.32 2.56
CA ILE A 146 -7.74 10.35 3.71
C ILE A 146 -8.55 11.66 3.77
N VAL A 147 -9.73 11.61 4.38
CA VAL A 147 -10.55 12.80 4.66
C VAL A 147 -10.25 13.28 6.08
N ASP A 148 -9.27 14.16 6.19
CA ASP A 148 -8.84 14.83 7.43
C ASP A 148 -9.01 16.37 7.39
N LYS A 149 -8.91 16.98 6.21
CA LYS A 149 -9.14 18.41 5.93
C LYS A 149 -10.64 18.74 5.81
N PRO A 150 -11.14 19.89 6.34
CA PRO A 150 -12.54 20.30 6.27
C PRO A 150 -12.90 20.99 4.93
N ILE A 151 -12.55 20.36 3.81
CA ILE A 151 -12.76 20.86 2.43
C ILE A 151 -13.63 19.89 1.61
N PRO A 152 -14.14 20.28 0.43
CA PRO A 152 -14.87 19.35 -0.45
C PRO A 152 -14.01 18.14 -0.83
N TRP A 153 -14.61 16.95 -0.87
CA TRP A 153 -13.85 15.70 -1.11
C TRP A 153 -13.26 15.63 -2.52
N VAL A 154 -13.83 16.36 -3.47
CA VAL A 154 -13.27 16.55 -4.82
C VAL A 154 -11.97 17.37 -4.80
N ASP A 155 -11.82 18.31 -3.86
CA ASP A 155 -10.59 19.10 -3.71
C ASP A 155 -9.49 18.30 -3.01
N ILE A 156 -9.84 17.41 -2.07
CA ILE A 156 -8.92 16.40 -1.54
C ILE A 156 -8.47 15.49 -2.69
N ALA A 157 -9.41 14.94 -3.48
CA ALA A 157 -9.08 14.13 -4.64
C ALA A 157 -8.21 14.85 -5.68
N ARG A 158 -8.32 16.19 -5.80
CA ARG A 158 -7.46 17.02 -6.64
C ARG A 158 -6.04 17.16 -6.08
N GLU A 159 -5.91 17.34 -4.76
CA GLU A 159 -4.62 17.38 -4.05
C GLU A 159 -3.86 16.06 -4.25
N GLU A 160 -4.48 14.92 -3.98
CA GLU A 160 -3.88 13.58 -4.15
C GLU A 160 -3.42 13.29 -5.60
N VAL A 161 -4.21 13.71 -6.61
CA VAL A 161 -3.87 13.52 -8.04
C VAL A 161 -2.60 14.32 -8.44
N LEU A 162 -2.30 15.41 -7.74
CA LEU A 162 -1.06 16.18 -7.88
C LEU A 162 0.07 15.67 -6.97
N GLU A 163 -0.24 15.29 -5.74
CA GLU A 163 0.73 14.89 -4.70
C GLU A 163 1.26 13.47 -4.94
N GLU A 164 0.40 12.47 -5.07
CA GLU A 164 0.80 11.10 -5.41
C GLU A 164 1.16 10.97 -6.91
N CYS A 165 0.33 11.52 -7.80
CA CYS A 165 0.39 11.24 -9.24
C CYS A 165 0.98 12.37 -10.12
N GLY A 166 1.13 13.59 -9.60
CA GLY A 166 1.78 14.71 -10.30
C GLY A 166 1.06 15.29 -11.50
N TYR A 167 -0.27 15.19 -11.56
CA TYR A 167 -1.10 15.88 -12.55
C TYR A 167 -1.88 17.02 -11.87
N ASP A 168 -1.79 18.25 -12.40
CA ASP A 168 -2.60 19.36 -11.93
C ASP A 168 -3.83 19.51 -12.86
N VAL A 169 -5.02 19.43 -12.28
CA VAL A 169 -6.30 19.50 -12.99
C VAL A 169 -7.33 20.23 -12.14
N PRO A 170 -8.17 21.12 -12.73
CA PRO A 170 -9.25 21.77 -12.00
C PRO A 170 -10.30 20.76 -11.51
N SER A 171 -10.86 21.00 -10.32
CA SER A 171 -11.81 20.11 -9.64
C SER A 171 -13.04 19.77 -10.49
N GLU A 172 -13.46 20.66 -11.39
CA GLU A 172 -14.58 20.45 -12.33
C GLU A 172 -14.33 19.36 -13.38
N ARG A 173 -13.09 18.85 -13.52
CA ARG A 173 -12.76 17.66 -14.33
C ARG A 173 -12.83 16.35 -13.56
N ILE A 174 -13.00 16.38 -12.23
CA ILE A 174 -13.02 15.21 -11.36
C ILE A 174 -14.48 14.83 -11.06
N GLU A 175 -14.91 13.69 -11.58
CA GLU A 175 -16.29 13.20 -11.48
C GLU A 175 -16.45 12.31 -10.23
N GLU A 176 -17.37 12.63 -9.31
CA GLU A 176 -17.75 11.66 -8.25
C GLU A 176 -18.56 10.52 -8.89
N ILE A 177 -18.08 9.28 -8.70
CA ILE A 177 -18.72 8.08 -9.26
C ILE A 177 -19.67 7.45 -8.26
N MET A 178 -19.21 7.17 -7.04
CA MET A 178 -20.04 6.72 -5.92
C MET A 178 -19.25 6.61 -4.61
N SER A 179 -19.99 6.64 -3.50
CA SER A 179 -19.49 6.42 -2.14
C SER A 179 -19.92 5.06 -1.59
N TYR A 180 -18.99 4.27 -1.03
CA TYR A 180 -19.22 2.91 -0.53
C TYR A 180 -18.50 2.66 0.82
N ARG A 181 -18.93 1.62 1.57
CA ARG A 181 -18.35 1.31 2.89
C ARG A 181 -17.20 0.31 2.76
N SER A 182 -16.01 0.72 3.17
CA SER A 182 -14.80 -0.11 3.24
C SER A 182 -14.66 -0.76 4.64
N GLY A 183 -13.84 -1.81 4.74
CA GLY A 183 -13.49 -2.45 6.02
C GLY A 183 -14.67 -2.90 6.89
N VAL A 184 -15.81 -3.29 6.30
CA VAL A 184 -17.11 -3.45 7.00
C VAL A 184 -17.16 -4.42 8.19
N GLY A 185 -16.14 -5.28 8.37
CA GLY A 185 -16.01 -6.16 9.54
C GLY A 185 -15.29 -5.53 10.75
N THR A 186 -14.60 -4.40 10.56
CA THR A 186 -13.71 -3.78 11.56
C THR A 186 -13.78 -2.26 11.63
N SER A 187 -13.97 -1.53 10.53
CA SER A 187 -14.07 -0.06 10.52
C SER A 187 -15.42 0.45 10.01
N GLY A 188 -15.83 0.02 8.82
CA GLY A 188 -17.00 0.61 8.14
C GLY A 188 -16.79 2.06 7.71
N SER A 189 -15.56 2.50 7.46
CA SER A 189 -15.28 3.83 6.89
C SER A 189 -15.90 4.00 5.50
N LEU A 190 -16.26 5.23 5.14
CA LEU A 190 -16.71 5.57 3.79
C LEU A 190 -15.48 5.75 2.90
N GLN A 191 -15.54 5.22 1.69
CA GLN A 191 -14.60 5.53 0.63
C GLN A 191 -15.38 6.00 -0.60
N THR A 192 -14.96 7.11 -1.19
CA THR A 192 -15.56 7.65 -2.42
C THR A 192 -14.66 7.40 -3.61
N LEU A 193 -15.23 6.88 -4.70
CA LEU A 193 -14.54 6.72 -5.98
C LEU A 193 -14.80 7.97 -6.84
N PHE A 194 -13.72 8.55 -7.35
CA PHE A 194 -13.71 9.59 -8.36
C PHE A 194 -13.09 9.08 -9.66
N TYR A 195 -13.37 9.77 -10.77
CA TYR A 195 -12.76 9.57 -12.07
C TYR A 195 -12.21 10.88 -12.62
N VAL A 196 -11.05 10.84 -13.28
CA VAL A 196 -10.52 11.99 -14.01
C VAL A 196 -9.76 11.56 -15.26
N GLU A 197 -9.99 12.30 -16.35
CA GLU A 197 -9.17 12.22 -17.57
C GLU A 197 -8.07 13.28 -17.50
N VAL A 198 -6.83 12.84 -17.65
CA VAL A 198 -5.62 13.69 -17.67
C VAL A 198 -4.92 13.59 -19.01
N LYS A 199 -4.03 14.54 -19.29
CA LYS A 199 -3.18 14.62 -20.48
C LYS A 199 -1.73 14.77 -20.07
N ASP A 200 -0.83 14.60 -21.03
CA ASP A 200 0.59 14.89 -20.83
C ASP A 200 0.84 16.38 -20.56
N GLU A 201 -0.02 17.27 -21.06
CA GLU A 201 0.01 18.70 -20.74
C GLU A 201 -0.42 19.04 -19.29
N ASP A 202 -1.15 18.16 -18.60
CA ASP A 202 -1.55 18.35 -17.20
C ASP A 202 -0.46 17.89 -16.21
N LYS A 203 0.62 17.23 -16.70
CA LYS A 203 1.69 16.67 -15.85
C LYS A 203 2.64 17.77 -15.38
N VAL A 204 2.71 18.00 -14.07
CA VAL A 204 3.64 18.97 -13.47
C VAL A 204 5.05 18.36 -13.35
N PRO A 205 6.11 19.03 -13.85
CA PRO A 205 7.48 18.55 -13.72
C PRO A 205 7.92 18.40 -12.26
N ALA A 206 8.55 17.28 -11.93
CA ALA A 206 8.99 16.91 -10.58
C ALA A 206 7.87 16.78 -9.51
N ALA A 207 6.60 16.67 -9.92
CA ALA A 207 5.48 16.34 -9.04
C ALA A 207 5.03 14.87 -9.20
N GLY A 208 4.34 14.36 -8.18
CA GLY A 208 4.05 12.94 -7.98
C GLY A 208 5.16 12.25 -7.18
N GLY A 209 4.80 11.20 -6.44
CA GLY A 209 5.68 10.48 -5.52
C GLY A 209 5.22 10.50 -4.06
N GLY A 210 4.16 11.24 -3.73
CA GLY A 210 3.67 11.47 -2.37
C GLY A 210 4.21 12.75 -1.75
N VAL A 211 3.86 12.99 -0.48
CA VAL A 211 4.31 14.14 0.31
C VAL A 211 4.98 13.72 1.63
N ASP A 212 5.67 14.67 2.29
CA ASP A 212 6.41 14.48 3.54
C ASP A 212 7.37 13.26 3.53
N ASP A 213 7.02 12.18 4.23
CA ASP A 213 7.83 10.94 4.37
C ASP A 213 7.35 9.79 3.44
N GLU A 214 6.43 10.05 2.51
CA GLU A 214 5.89 9.04 1.60
C GLU A 214 6.87 8.58 0.52
N LEU A 215 6.70 7.32 0.06
CA LEU A 215 7.52 6.71 -0.98
C LEU A 215 6.62 5.97 -1.97
N ILE A 216 6.16 6.71 -3.00
CA ILE A 216 5.16 6.23 -3.96
C ILE A 216 5.75 6.17 -5.38
N GLU A 217 5.53 5.05 -6.07
CA GLU A 217 5.93 4.87 -7.47
C GLU A 217 4.71 5.03 -8.40
N VAL A 218 4.71 6.07 -9.23
CA VAL A 218 3.67 6.26 -10.27
C VAL A 218 3.92 5.29 -11.43
N VAL A 219 2.92 4.48 -11.79
CA VAL A 219 3.02 3.45 -12.84
C VAL A 219 1.85 3.47 -13.82
N GLU A 220 2.09 3.05 -15.05
CA GLU A 220 1.16 3.26 -16.16
C GLU A 220 0.77 1.98 -16.89
N TYR A 221 -0.51 1.62 -16.82
CA TYR A 221 -1.06 0.37 -17.38
C TYR A 221 -1.90 0.66 -18.62
N SER A 222 -1.66 -0.07 -19.71
CA SER A 222 -2.54 -0.03 -20.88
C SER A 222 -3.88 -0.71 -20.58
N LEU A 223 -4.87 -0.48 -21.46
CA LEU A 223 -6.17 -1.15 -21.38
C LEU A 223 -6.06 -2.68 -21.39
N GLU A 224 -5.04 -3.25 -22.03
CA GLU A 224 -4.80 -4.70 -22.03
C GLU A 224 -4.19 -5.18 -20.70
N GLU A 225 -3.18 -4.45 -20.19
CA GLU A 225 -2.54 -4.74 -18.90
C GLU A 225 -3.54 -4.63 -17.74
N ALA A 226 -4.41 -3.60 -17.75
CA ALA A 226 -5.48 -3.44 -16.78
C ALA A 226 -6.54 -4.55 -16.86
N ARG A 227 -6.93 -5.00 -18.06
CA ARG A 227 -7.81 -6.17 -18.21
C ARG A 227 -7.15 -7.44 -17.65
N LYS A 228 -5.84 -7.63 -17.85
CA LYS A 228 -5.08 -8.75 -17.26
C LYS A 228 -5.11 -8.74 -15.74
N LEU A 229 -5.07 -7.58 -15.07
CA LEU A 229 -5.18 -7.49 -13.59
C LEU A 229 -6.51 -8.07 -13.05
N THR A 230 -7.59 -7.96 -13.83
CA THR A 230 -8.91 -8.49 -13.45
C THR A 230 -9.14 -9.96 -13.82
N ALA A 231 -8.12 -10.67 -14.33
CA ALA A 231 -8.25 -12.03 -14.82
C ALA A 231 -8.45 -13.08 -13.71
N LYS A 232 -9.22 -14.13 -14.02
CA LYS A 232 -9.43 -15.28 -13.14
C LYS A 232 -8.10 -15.99 -12.85
N GLY A 233 -7.79 -16.14 -11.55
CA GLY A 233 -6.60 -16.85 -11.08
C GLY A 233 -5.48 -15.95 -10.59
N ASN A 234 -5.60 -14.63 -10.78
CA ASN A 234 -4.68 -13.66 -10.19
C ASN A 234 -4.76 -13.68 -8.66
N VAL A 235 -3.61 -13.49 -8.02
CA VAL A 235 -3.48 -13.17 -6.60
C VAL A 235 -2.76 -11.82 -6.54
N LEU A 236 -3.42 -10.80 -5.99
CA LEU A 236 -2.90 -9.44 -5.89
C LEU A 236 -2.85 -9.01 -4.42
N THR A 237 -1.88 -8.15 -4.11
CA THR A 237 -1.75 -7.44 -2.83
C THR A 237 -2.63 -6.18 -2.77
N SER A 238 -3.14 -5.74 -3.93
CA SER A 238 -4.03 -4.58 -4.11
C SER A 238 -5.29 -4.60 -3.24
N PRO A 239 -5.77 -3.44 -2.77
CA PRO A 239 -7.02 -3.34 -2.02
C PRO A 239 -8.24 -3.60 -2.93
N PRO A 240 -9.40 -4.02 -2.37
CA PRO A 240 -10.61 -4.26 -3.16
C PRO A 240 -11.12 -3.03 -3.94
N SER A 241 -10.86 -1.82 -3.42
CA SER A 241 -11.17 -0.54 -4.07
C SER A 241 -10.42 -0.36 -5.40
N PHE A 242 -9.18 -0.83 -5.50
CA PHE A 242 -8.42 -0.83 -6.75
C PHE A 242 -9.06 -1.73 -7.81
N LEU A 243 -9.35 -2.98 -7.45
CA LEU A 243 -10.05 -3.91 -8.35
C LEU A 243 -11.43 -3.38 -8.76
N PHE A 244 -12.15 -2.71 -7.85
CA PHE A 244 -13.43 -2.07 -8.15
C PHE A 244 -13.28 -0.91 -9.14
N GLY A 245 -12.35 0.03 -8.93
CA GLY A 245 -12.13 1.16 -9.83
C GLY A 245 -11.66 0.72 -11.23
N VAL A 246 -10.76 -0.28 -11.30
CA VAL A 246 -10.32 -0.87 -12.57
C VAL A 246 -11.49 -1.55 -13.31
N LEU A 247 -12.31 -2.35 -12.63
CA LEU A 247 -13.49 -2.96 -13.23
C LEU A 247 -14.51 -1.91 -13.69
N TRP A 248 -14.81 -0.92 -12.84
CA TRP A 248 -15.72 0.17 -13.16
C TRP A 248 -15.27 0.92 -14.43
N PHE A 249 -13.99 1.29 -14.50
CA PHE A 249 -13.42 1.95 -15.67
C PHE A 249 -13.53 1.08 -16.93
N LEU A 250 -13.11 -0.18 -16.84
CA LEU A 250 -13.14 -1.13 -17.95
C LEU A 250 -14.55 -1.46 -18.47
N THR A 251 -15.60 -1.13 -17.71
CA THR A 251 -17.02 -1.22 -18.08
C THR A 251 -17.64 0.11 -18.53
N ASN A 252 -17.26 1.26 -17.95
CA ASN A 252 -18.02 2.51 -18.07
C ASN A 252 -17.27 3.69 -18.73
N ARG A 253 -15.94 3.58 -18.93
CA ARG A 253 -15.10 4.67 -19.47
C ARG A 253 -14.04 4.21 -20.48
N ALA A 254 -13.53 2.99 -20.33
CA ALA A 254 -12.51 2.45 -21.23
C ALA A 254 -12.96 2.50 -22.70
N PRO A 255 -12.18 3.13 -23.59
CA PRO A 255 -12.50 3.19 -25.01
C PRO A 255 -12.75 1.80 -25.62
N ALA A 256 -13.65 1.76 -26.60
CA ALA A 256 -13.91 0.56 -27.37
C ALA A 256 -12.61 0.03 -27.99
N ALA A 257 -12.41 -1.29 -27.95
CA ALA A 257 -11.27 -1.91 -28.62
C ALA A 257 -11.31 -1.55 -30.12
N LYS A 258 -10.18 -1.08 -30.65
CA LYS A 258 -10.03 -0.90 -32.10
C LYS A 258 -10.11 -2.29 -32.75
N ALA A 259 -11.04 -2.44 -33.68
CA ALA A 259 -11.25 -3.65 -34.46
C ALA A 259 -10.19 -3.82 -35.57
#